data_AF-A0A847ZCN7-F1
#
_entry.id   AF-A0A847ZCN7-F1
#
_cell.length_a   1.000
_cell.length_b   1.000
_cell.length_c   1.000
_cell.angle_alpha   90.00
_cell.angle_beta   90.00
_cell.angle_gamma   90.00
#
_symmetry.space_group_name_H-M   'P 1'
#
loop_
_entity.id
_entity.type
_entity.pdbx_description
1 polymer ?
#
loop_
_entity_poly.entity_id
_entity_poly.type
_entity_poly.pdbx_seq_one_letter_code
_entity_poly.pdbx_strand_id
1 'polypeptide(L)'
;WNIEIMFMFLLVGIIFYNTLSEGKKEKILGLPEKWFWAIGYSVFCVFVECLLNIGGHLVWEYPFWYLSFQGVWLIFLIGYFHFFCFAILVISLKTLKAKLATLGIIYAVPVIMNLLAFGFWGWNY
;
A
#
# COMPACT_ATOMS: atom_id res chain seq x y z
N TRP A 1 14.60 -1.61 -2.87
CA TRP A 1 13.51 -2.25 -2.12
C TRP A 1 14.13 -2.93 -0.91
N ASN A 2 13.59 -2.67 0.28
CA ASN A 2 14.06 -3.29 1.53
C ASN A 2 13.17 -4.46 1.90
N ILE A 3 13.77 -5.54 2.37
CA ILE A 3 13.07 -6.78 2.74
C ILE A 3 12.10 -6.54 3.89
N GLU A 4 12.44 -5.63 4.81
CA GLU A 4 11.64 -5.19 5.94
C GLU A 4 10.30 -4.60 5.46
N ILE A 5 10.31 -3.76 4.43
CA ILE A 5 9.11 -3.14 3.87
C ILE A 5 8.27 -4.19 3.13
N MET A 6 8.90 -5.11 2.39
CA MET A 6 8.18 -6.20 1.71
C MET A 6 7.39 -7.06 2.71
N PHE A 7 8.05 -7.50 3.78
CA PHE A 7 7.42 -8.32 4.80
C PHE A 7 6.38 -7.54 5.60
N MET A 8 6.66 -6.29 5.97
CA MET A 8 5.67 -5.45 6.63
C MET A 8 4.41 -5.34 5.79
N PHE A 9 4.55 -4.99 4.50
CA PHE A 9 3.41 -4.79 3.63
C PHE A 9 2.61 -6.08 3.40
N LEU A 10 3.31 -7.21 3.24
CA LEU A 10 2.69 -8.54 3.13
C LEU A 10 1.90 -8.90 4.40
N LEU A 11 2.54 -8.82 5.57
CA LEU A 11 1.94 -9.20 6.85
C LEU A 11 0.79 -8.27 7.22
N VAL A 12 0.99 -6.96 7.09
CA VAL A 12 -0.06 -5.97 7.37
C VAL A 12 -1.24 -6.13 6.41
N GLY A 13 -1.01 -6.49 5.14
CA GLY A 13 -2.09 -6.80 4.20
C GLY A 13 -2.94 -8.00 4.63
N ILE A 14 -2.30 -9.07 5.11
CA ILE A 14 -2.99 -10.26 5.65
C ILE A 14 -3.74 -9.89 6.93
N ILE A 15 -3.10 -9.17 7.84
CA ILE A 15 -3.71 -8.71 9.09
C ILE A 15 -4.93 -7.84 8.78
N PHE A 16 -4.80 -6.85 7.88
CA PHE A 16 -5.89 -5.98 7.48
C PHE A 16 -7.11 -6.77 7.03
N TYR A 17 -6.94 -7.78 6.16
CA TYR A 17 -8.05 -8.61 5.70
C TYR A 17 -8.75 -9.34 6.86
N ASN A 18 -7.99 -9.87 7.82
CA ASN A 18 -8.53 -10.60 8.97
C ASN A 18 -9.10 -9.68 10.06
N THR A 19 -8.72 -8.41 10.09
CA THR A 19 -9.27 -7.41 11.01
C THR A 19 -10.68 -6.96 10.60
N LEU A 20 -11.04 -7.07 9.31
CA LEU A 20 -12.34 -6.61 8.82
C LEU A 20 -13.46 -7.55 9.27
N SER A 21 -14.56 -6.97 9.77
CA SER A 21 -15.78 -7.74 9.99
C SER A 21 -16.39 -8.21 8.66
N GLU A 22 -17.10 -9.34 8.72
CA GLU A 22 -17.86 -9.85 7.57
C GLU A 22 -19.03 -8.91 7.18
N GLY A 23 -19.44 -8.04 8.09
CA GLY A 23 -20.54 -7.09 7.96
C GLY A 23 -20.15 -5.85 7.13
N LYS A 24 -21.00 -5.47 6.17
CA LYS A 24 -20.75 -4.28 5.31
C LYS A 24 -21.13 -2.93 5.94
N LYS A 25 -21.63 -2.92 7.18
CA LYS A 25 -22.28 -1.74 7.80
C LYS A 25 -21.61 -1.26 9.09
N GLU A 26 -20.57 -1.92 9.56
CA GLU A 26 -19.89 -1.53 10.77
C GLU A 26 -19.21 -0.17 10.60
N LYS A 27 -19.33 0.67 11.62
CA LYS A 27 -18.70 1.99 11.69
C LYS A 27 -17.88 2.08 12.96
N ILE A 28 -16.66 2.60 12.82
CA ILE A 28 -15.76 2.89 13.93
C ILE A 28 -15.52 4.40 13.92
N LEU A 29 -15.80 5.06 15.05
CA LEU A 29 -15.67 6.52 15.19
C LEU A 29 -16.36 7.32 14.06
N GLY A 30 -17.52 6.83 13.59
CA GLY A 30 -18.31 7.46 12.53
C GLY A 30 -17.87 7.15 11.10
N LEU A 31 -16.70 6.54 10.90
CA LEU A 31 -16.20 6.10 9.59
C LEU A 31 -16.58 4.63 9.32
N PRO A 32 -16.84 4.24 8.07
CA PRO A 32 -16.98 2.81 7.76
C PRO A 32 -15.70 2.06 8.13
N GLU A 33 -15.87 0.91 8.79
CA GLU A 33 -14.78 0.13 9.41
C GLU A 33 -13.56 -0.05 8.48
N LYS A 34 -13.80 -0.41 7.21
CA LYS A 34 -12.72 -0.65 6.24
C LYS A 34 -11.80 0.55 6.07
N TRP A 35 -12.38 1.74 6.01
CA TRP A 35 -11.65 2.99 5.84
C TRP A 35 -10.93 3.39 7.12
N PHE A 36 -11.56 3.17 8.27
CA PHE A 36 -10.92 3.37 9.57
C PHE A 36 -9.63 2.55 9.69
N TRP A 37 -9.72 1.24 9.40
CA TRP A 37 -8.55 0.36 9.44
C TRP A 37 -7.53 0.68 8.36
N ALA A 38 -7.95 1.05 7.14
CA ALA A 38 -7.02 1.46 6.09
C ALA A 38 -6.19 2.68 6.52
N ILE A 39 -6.81 3.68 7.14
CA ILE A 39 -6.10 4.84 7.70
C ILE A 39 -5.14 4.38 8.81
N GLY A 40 -5.63 3.60 9.77
CA GLY A 40 -4.83 3.12 10.90
C GLY A 40 -3.59 2.33 10.49
N TYR A 41 -3.74 1.35 9.59
CA TYR A 41 -2.61 0.58 9.08
C TYR A 41 -1.69 1.40 8.18
N SER A 42 -2.20 2.37 7.43
CA SER A 42 -1.33 3.30 6.68
C SER A 42 -0.45 4.12 7.62
N VAL A 43 -1.02 4.66 8.72
CA VAL A 43 -0.25 5.38 9.74
C VAL A 43 0.81 4.47 10.35
N PHE A 44 0.45 3.23 10.68
CA PHE A 44 1.39 2.24 11.22
C PHE A 44 2.56 1.97 10.27
N CYS A 45 2.29 1.75 8.98
CA CYS A 45 3.34 1.51 7.99
C CYS A 45 4.28 2.71 7.83
N VAL A 46 3.74 3.93 7.75
CA VAL A 46 4.55 5.16 7.67
C VAL A 46 5.41 5.34 8.92
N PHE A 47 4.84 5.03 10.09
CA PHE A 47 5.58 5.07 11.36
C PHE A 47 6.79 4.12 11.34
N VAL A 48 6.59 2.87 10.90
CA VAL A 48 7.69 1.89 10.77
C VAL A 48 8.73 2.37 9.75
N GLU A 49 8.32 2.92 8.61
CA GLU A 49 9.24 3.49 7.63
C GLU A 49 10.08 4.64 8.19
N CYS A 50 9.46 5.54 8.96
CA CYS A 50 10.18 6.62 9.62
C CYS A 50 11.24 6.07 10.59
N LEU A 51 10.93 5.00 11.34
CA LEU A 51 11.90 4.34 12.22
C LEU A 51 13.05 3.69 11.44
N LEU A 52 12.75 3.02 10.32
CA LEU A 52 13.78 2.44 9.46
C LEU A 52 14.67 3.53 8.83
N ASN A 53 14.09 4.68 8.48
CA ASN A 53 14.83 5.82 7.94
C ASN A 53 15.77 6.44 8.97
N ILE A 54 15.27 6.68 10.19
CA ILE A 54 16.09 7.16 11.32
C ILE A 54 17.19 6.16 11.67
N GLY A 55 16.90 4.86 11.61
CA GLY A 55 17.86 3.79 11.88
C GLY A 55 18.89 3.57 10.77
N GLY A 56 18.85 4.33 9.66
CA GLY A 56 19.78 4.16 8.54
C GLY A 56 19.55 2.90 7.70
N HIS A 57 18.46 2.16 7.96
CA HIS A 57 18.09 0.96 7.21
C HIS A 57 17.26 1.29 5.96
N LEU A 58 16.68 2.49 5.88
CA LEU A 58 15.91 2.96 4.72
C LEU A 58 16.38 4.36 4.32
N VAL A 59 17.06 4.48 3.19
CA VAL A 59 17.43 5.80 2.66
C VAL A 59 16.38 6.26 1.65
N TRP A 60 15.85 7.46 1.86
CA TRP A 60 14.99 8.14 0.89
C TRP A 60 15.85 9.03 0.00
N GLU A 61 16.16 8.53 -1.20
CA GLU A 61 17.03 9.22 -2.16
C GLU A 61 16.38 10.47 -2.77
N TYR A 62 15.06 10.45 -2.91
CA TYR A 62 14.32 11.48 -3.61
C TYR A 62 13.85 12.60 -2.65
N PRO A 63 14.05 13.89 -2.98
CA PRO A 63 13.73 15.00 -2.08
C PRO A 63 12.27 15.08 -1.63
N PHE A 64 11.35 14.64 -2.48
CA PHE A 64 9.92 14.62 -2.19
C PHE A 64 9.48 13.49 -1.24
N TRP A 65 10.40 12.60 -0.88
CA TRP A 65 10.19 11.53 0.10
C TRP A 65 10.97 11.77 1.39
N TYR A 66 11.72 12.87 1.53
CA TYR A 66 12.52 13.11 2.74
C TYR A 66 11.69 13.10 4.03
N LEU A 67 12.35 12.75 5.14
CA LEU A 67 11.80 12.74 6.50
C LEU A 67 11.48 14.15 6.96
N SER A 68 10.35 14.62 6.45
CA SER A 68 9.81 15.94 6.53
C SER A 68 8.29 15.82 6.59
N PHE A 69 7.62 16.85 7.09
CA PHE A 69 6.17 16.86 7.15
C PHE A 69 5.53 16.55 5.78
N GLN A 70 6.02 17.17 4.70
CA GLN A 70 5.50 16.96 3.35
C GLN A 70 5.79 15.55 2.82
N GLY A 71 7.01 15.05 2.99
CA GLY A 71 7.38 13.69 2.54
C GLY A 71 6.56 12.61 3.25
N VAL A 72 6.38 12.74 4.57
CA VAL A 72 5.58 11.80 5.37
C VAL A 72 4.13 11.74 4.90
N TRP A 73 3.51 12.88 4.57
CA TRP A 73 2.15 12.89 4.01
C TRP A 73 2.09 12.25 2.62
N LEU A 74 3.10 12.46 1.79
CA LEU A 74 3.18 11.85 0.46
C LEU A 74 3.33 10.32 0.56
N ILE A 75 4.16 9.85 1.47
CA ILE A 75 4.30 8.41 1.80
C ILE A 75 2.99 7.85 2.32
N PHE A 76 2.33 8.55 3.23
CA PHE A 76 1.05 8.11 3.77
C PHE A 76 0.02 7.94 2.66
N LEU A 77 -0.16 8.95 1.80
CA LEU A 77 -1.20 8.93 0.78
C LEU A 77 -0.87 7.98 -0.38
N ILE A 78 0.33 8.07 -0.93
CA ILE A 78 0.72 7.39 -2.17
C ILE A 78 1.49 6.11 -1.90
N GLY A 79 2.31 6.09 -0.85
CA GLY A 79 3.10 4.91 -0.45
C GLY A 79 2.29 3.82 0.24
N TYR A 80 1.21 4.16 0.96
CA TYR A 80 0.46 3.17 1.75
C TYR A 80 -1.05 3.23 1.57
N PHE A 81 -1.69 4.37 1.85
CA PHE A 81 -3.14 4.48 1.86
C PHE A 81 -3.77 4.10 0.54
N HIS A 82 -3.17 4.52 -0.57
CA HIS A 82 -3.60 4.16 -1.92
C HIS A 82 -3.73 2.64 -2.14
N PHE A 83 -2.82 1.83 -1.58
CA PHE A 83 -2.90 0.38 -1.72
C PHE A 83 -4.01 -0.22 -0.87
N PHE A 84 -4.25 0.28 0.35
CA PHE A 84 -5.39 -0.14 1.14
C PHE A 84 -6.72 0.23 0.46
N CYS A 85 -6.80 1.36 -0.25
CA CYS A 85 -7.96 1.69 -1.10
C CYS A 85 -8.23 0.60 -2.14
N PHE A 86 -7.19 0.11 -2.83
CA PHE A 86 -7.34 -0.99 -3.78
C PHE A 86 -7.69 -2.31 -3.09
N ALA A 87 -7.14 -2.60 -1.92
CA ALA A 87 -7.55 -3.76 -1.13
C ALA A 87 -9.06 -3.68 -0.81
N ILE A 88 -9.54 -2.53 -0.33
CA ILE A 88 -10.96 -2.28 -0.06
C ILE A 88 -11.80 -2.47 -1.34
N LEU A 89 -11.35 -1.94 -2.47
CA LEU A 89 -12.01 -2.10 -3.76
C LEU A 89 -12.20 -3.58 -4.07
N VAL A 90 -11.11 -4.35 -4.10
CA VAL A 90 -11.13 -5.79 -4.43
C VAL A 90 -11.99 -6.57 -3.43
N ILE A 91 -11.86 -6.32 -2.13
CA ILE A 91 -12.66 -6.99 -1.09
C ILE A 91 -14.15 -6.69 -1.25
N SER A 92 -14.50 -5.49 -1.70
CA SER A 92 -15.89 -5.03 -1.81
C SER A 92 -16.60 -5.52 -3.09
N LEU A 93 -15.88 -6.05 -4.07
CA LEU A 93 -16.46 -6.64 -5.27
C LEU A 93 -17.26 -7.91 -4.93
N LYS A 94 -18.43 -8.06 -5.58
CA LYS A 94 -19.38 -9.14 -5.28
C LYS A 94 -18.99 -10.48 -5.92
N THR A 95 -18.40 -10.45 -7.12
CA THR A 95 -18.11 -11.65 -7.90
C THR A 95 -16.63 -11.96 -7.91
N LEU A 96 -16.28 -13.25 -7.87
CA LEU A 96 -14.88 -13.68 -7.96
C LEU A 96 -14.25 -13.25 -9.29
N LYS A 97 -15.01 -13.28 -10.39
CA LYS A 97 -14.54 -12.80 -11.70
C LYS A 97 -14.09 -11.34 -11.64
N ALA A 98 -14.87 -10.46 -11.00
CA ALA A 98 -14.50 -9.06 -10.85
C ALA A 98 -13.25 -8.90 -9.96
N LYS A 99 -13.17 -9.66 -8.85
CA LYS A 99 -11.99 -9.66 -7.97
C LYS A 99 -10.71 -10.03 -8.75
N LEU A 100 -10.76 -11.13 -9.50
CA LEU A 100 -9.64 -11.61 -10.31
C LEU A 100 -9.28 -10.65 -11.44
N ALA A 101 -10.27 -10.04 -12.10
CA ALA A 101 -10.02 -9.06 -13.15
C ALA A 101 -9.34 -7.79 -12.60
N THR A 102 -9.84 -7.23 -11.49
CA THR A 102 -9.24 -6.07 -10.84
C THR A 102 -7.84 -6.39 -10.33
N LEU A 103 -7.64 -7.54 -9.71
CA LEU A 103 -6.31 -8.00 -9.28
C LEU A 103 -5.36 -8.13 -10.47
N GLY A 104 -5.81 -8.72 -11.57
CA GLY A 104 -5.05 -8.84 -12.81
C GLY A 104 -4.62 -7.49 -13.37
N ILE A 105 -5.50 -6.48 -13.36
CA ILE A 105 -5.17 -5.12 -13.79
C ILE A 105 -4.10 -4.51 -12.87
N ILE A 106 -4.24 -4.64 -11.55
CA ILE A 106 -3.27 -4.11 -10.59
C ILE A 106 -1.88 -4.70 -10.82
N TYR A 107 -1.78 -6.02 -11.08
CA TYR A 107 -0.50 -6.67 -11.39
C TYR A 107 -0.01 -6.41 -12.82
N ALA A 108 -0.90 -6.18 -13.78
CA ALA A 108 -0.51 -5.88 -15.15
C ALA A 108 0.25 -4.56 -15.26
N VAL A 109 -0.11 -3.55 -14.47
CA VAL A 109 0.57 -2.24 -14.49
C VAL A 109 2.08 -2.38 -14.23
N PRO A 110 2.57 -2.92 -13.10
CA PRO A 110 4.00 -3.04 -12.86
C PRO A 110 4.68 -3.98 -13.86
N VAL A 111 4.01 -5.07 -14.29
CA VAL A 111 4.57 -5.97 -15.31
C VAL A 111 4.81 -5.24 -16.63
N ILE A 112 3.82 -4.50 -17.13
CA ILE A 112 3.94 -3.72 -18.36
C ILE A 112 5.00 -2.64 -18.20
N MET A 113 5.03 -1.93 -17.07
CA MET A 113 6.06 -0.91 -16.81
C MET A 113 7.47 -1.51 -16.82
N ASN A 114 7.68 -2.69 -16.23
CA ASN A 114 8.97 -3.39 -16.29
C ASN A 114 9.33 -3.79 -17.72
N LEU A 115 8.40 -4.37 -18.48
CA LEU A 115 8.63 -4.74 -19.87
C LEU A 115 9.00 -3.53 -20.74
N LEU A 116 8.37 -2.38 -20.53
CA LEU A 116 8.71 -1.14 -21.22
C LEU A 116 10.08 -0.60 -20.78
N ALA A 117 10.38 -0.62 -19.49
CA ALA A 117 11.65 -0.14 -18.94
C ALA A 117 12.84 -0.96 -19.48
N PHE A 118 12.76 -2.28 -19.45
CA PHE A 118 13.81 -3.17 -19.97
C PHE A 118 13.84 -3.21 -21.51
N GLY A 119 12.67 -3.33 -22.14
CA GLY A 119 12.57 -3.59 -23.58
C GLY A 119 12.74 -2.36 -24.47
N PHE A 120 12.30 -1.18 -24.00
CA PHE A 120 12.29 0.04 -24.83
C PHE A 120 13.16 1.16 -24.26
N TRP A 121 13.19 1.34 -22.94
CA TRP A 121 13.92 2.47 -22.33
C TRP A 121 15.35 2.14 -21.89
N GLY A 122 15.77 0.88 -22.02
CA GLY A 122 17.14 0.45 -21.72
C GLY A 122 17.52 0.59 -20.25
N TRP A 123 16.54 0.59 -19.35
CA TRP A 123 16.80 0.65 -17.91
C TRP A 123 17.42 -0.67 -17.46
N ASN A 124 18.56 -0.59 -16.79
CA ASN A 124 19.23 -1.72 -16.16
C ASN A 124 19.36 -1.39 -14.68
N TYR A 125 18.65 -2.14 -13.84
CA TYR A 125 18.60 -1.98 -12.39
C TYR A 125 18.48 -3.36 -11.72
#